data_AF-A0A9Q0YDQ1-F1
#
_entry.id   AF-A0A9Q0YDQ1-F1
#
_cell.length_a   1.000
_cell.length_b   1.000
_cell.length_c   1.000
_cell.angle_alpha   90.00
_cell.angle_beta   90.00
_cell.angle_gamma   90.00
#
_symmetry.space_group_name_H-M   'P 1'
#
loop_
_entity.id
_entity.type
_entity.pdbx_description
1 polymer ?
#
loop_
_entity_poly.entity_id
_entity_poly.type
_entity_poly.pdbx_seq_one_letter_code
_entity_poly.pdbx_strand_id
1 'polypeptide(L)'
;MRRKQPDWTVSFCMVFKFEEIMTEVSWLAELSKEAVCNEVLCCSSDITKDCPSKGIHRIDQPISYKEFFRLFLQENRPCMLGSFATQTWKSREEWVKSDGLPDFDFLKNQFGHVTVPVAICAEVEYNAQPKQDMLFRDYLQYWEEYIRKDYSSEKGCLYMKDMHFTREFPLYKAYEAPVYFTSDWLNEYWDSGNDGKEDDYRFVYMGPKGSWTPFHADVFRSYSWSANICGTKKWILVPPGQEVLLQDRLGNLPYDVHSCDFKDSEKYPKFKEELYTPVEVVQYPGEVIFVPSGWHHQVYNMVDTISVNHNWFNGVSIYKTWVFLQEEFSRVQESISDCREMDGWENQCQLILKSLSGIDFKEFFVLLNIIVKRRLNVIKTFEEAVESDLYGNNITFSRQQCCCQSGDSLVDRLCPGGDCKKNNDQYGYCHWKRSLTFWHVLYDLKQLMAILSLLMENADCKTLEVCYKGVTPIILWNEVSKAVLRHLPS
;
A
#
# COMPACT_ATOMS: atom_id res chain seq x y z
N MET A 1 7.38 58.18 20.11
CA MET A 1 8.24 57.04 19.75
C MET A 1 7.60 56.36 18.54
N ARG A 2 8.28 56.37 17.39
CA ARG A 2 7.74 55.87 16.11
C ARG A 2 7.70 54.33 16.12
N ARG A 3 6.54 53.75 15.84
CA ARG A 3 6.40 52.32 15.50
C ARG A 3 7.06 52.09 14.13
N LYS A 4 8.00 51.15 14.05
CA LYS A 4 8.55 50.67 12.78
C LYS A 4 7.48 49.82 12.08
N GLN A 5 7.19 50.15 10.82
CA GLN A 5 6.42 49.29 9.92
C GLN A 5 7.26 48.06 9.54
N PRO A 6 6.64 46.89 9.29
CA PRO A 6 7.32 45.75 8.69
C PRO A 6 7.74 46.08 7.25
N ASP A 7 8.91 45.59 6.88
CA ASP A 7 9.53 45.78 5.58
C ASP A 7 8.90 44.83 4.55
N TRP A 8 8.10 45.38 3.63
CA TRP A 8 7.36 44.63 2.60
C TRP A 8 8.22 44.24 1.37
N THR A 9 9.54 44.46 1.42
CA THR A 9 10.42 44.22 0.27
C THR A 9 10.78 42.74 0.05
N VAL A 10 10.60 41.86 1.06
CA VAL A 10 10.87 40.41 0.92
C VAL A 10 9.72 39.67 0.21
N SER A 11 8.46 40.12 0.35
CA SER A 11 7.31 39.47 -0.29
C SER A 11 7.24 39.71 -1.80
N PHE A 12 7.66 40.88 -2.30
CA PHE A 12 7.59 41.20 -3.73
C PHE A 12 8.63 40.42 -4.57
N CYS A 13 9.79 40.12 -3.99
CA CYS A 13 10.85 39.37 -4.66
C CYS A 13 10.54 37.85 -4.74
N MET A 14 9.74 37.32 -3.79
CA MET A 14 9.22 35.95 -3.88
C MET A 14 8.15 35.82 -4.96
N VAL A 15 7.26 36.80 -5.16
CA VAL A 15 6.18 36.74 -6.15
C VAL A 15 6.70 36.73 -7.59
N PHE A 16 7.73 37.53 -7.91
CA PHE A 16 8.32 37.53 -9.26
C PHE A 16 9.13 36.26 -9.58
N LYS A 17 9.84 35.70 -8.59
CA LYS A 17 10.44 34.35 -8.74
C LYS A 17 9.38 33.25 -8.79
N PHE A 18 8.22 33.45 -8.15
CA PHE A 18 7.10 32.52 -8.21
C PHE A 18 6.55 32.42 -9.63
N GLU A 19 6.40 33.52 -10.38
CA GLU A 19 5.89 33.45 -11.76
C GLU A 19 6.89 32.77 -12.73
N GLU A 20 8.19 33.05 -12.63
CA GLU A 20 9.22 32.37 -13.43
C GLU A 20 9.37 30.88 -13.06
N ILE A 21 9.32 30.54 -11.76
CA ILE A 21 9.33 29.15 -11.27
C ILE A 21 8.04 28.44 -11.67
N MET A 22 6.88 29.09 -11.63
CA MET A 22 5.61 28.52 -12.08
C MET A 22 5.62 28.24 -13.59
N THR A 23 6.46 28.92 -14.38
CA THR A 23 6.60 28.66 -15.81
C THR A 23 7.46 27.41 -16.09
N GLU A 24 8.56 27.21 -15.36
CA GLU A 24 9.36 25.96 -15.41
C GLU A 24 8.65 24.78 -14.73
N VAL A 25 7.93 25.02 -13.63
CA VAL A 25 7.04 24.05 -12.96
C VAL A 25 5.87 23.71 -13.87
N SER A 26 5.28 24.64 -14.61
CA SER A 26 4.23 24.34 -15.61
C SER A 26 4.75 23.43 -16.71
N TRP A 27 5.96 23.65 -17.21
CA TRP A 27 6.55 22.83 -18.28
C TRP A 27 6.95 21.42 -17.80
N LEU A 28 7.52 21.29 -16.60
CA LEU A 28 7.83 19.98 -15.99
C LEU A 28 6.56 19.28 -15.44
N ALA A 29 5.57 20.05 -14.98
CA ALA A 29 4.23 19.57 -14.65
C ALA A 29 3.48 19.14 -15.90
N GLU A 30 3.69 19.75 -17.06
CA GLU A 30 3.16 19.30 -18.36
C GLU A 30 3.85 18.03 -18.86
N LEU A 31 5.16 17.89 -18.69
CA LEU A 31 5.87 16.63 -19.01
C LEU A 31 5.51 15.48 -18.06
N SER A 32 5.27 15.78 -16.78
CA SER A 32 4.78 14.79 -15.81
C SER A 32 3.28 14.55 -15.95
N LYS A 33 2.46 15.55 -16.28
CA LYS A 33 1.06 15.41 -16.68
C LYS A 33 0.95 14.67 -18.00
N GLU A 34 1.88 14.78 -18.96
CA GLU A 34 1.87 13.97 -20.18
C GLU A 34 2.32 12.53 -19.90
N ALA A 35 3.29 12.31 -19.03
CA ALA A 35 3.68 10.96 -18.61
C ALA A 35 2.54 10.26 -17.81
N VAL A 36 1.86 11.00 -16.93
CA VAL A 36 0.74 10.51 -16.10
C VAL A 36 -0.57 10.48 -16.89
N CYS A 37 -0.87 11.47 -17.73
CA CYS A 37 -2.05 11.46 -18.62
C CYS A 37 -1.91 10.45 -19.75
N ASN A 38 -0.72 10.13 -20.26
CA ASN A 38 -0.59 9.04 -21.24
C ASN A 38 -0.81 7.66 -20.59
N GLU A 39 -0.53 7.50 -19.28
CA GLU A 39 -0.93 6.31 -18.52
C GLU A 39 -2.44 6.31 -18.18
N VAL A 40 -3.06 7.48 -17.95
CA VAL A 40 -4.49 7.63 -17.61
C VAL A 40 -5.42 7.66 -18.84
N LEU A 41 -4.96 8.15 -20.01
CA LEU A 41 -5.73 8.12 -21.26
C LEU A 41 -5.82 6.70 -21.82
N CYS A 42 -4.78 5.86 -21.62
CA CYS A 42 -4.90 4.41 -21.83
C CYS A 42 -5.97 3.77 -20.94
N CYS A 43 -6.27 4.33 -19.75
CA CYS A 43 -7.32 3.83 -18.86
C CYS A 43 -8.73 4.35 -19.20
N SER A 44 -8.87 5.38 -20.05
CA SER A 44 -10.17 6.01 -20.34
C SER A 44 -10.64 5.86 -21.79
N SER A 45 -9.79 5.40 -22.73
CA SER A 45 -10.17 5.26 -24.14
C SER A 45 -10.21 3.83 -24.71
N ASP A 46 -10.09 2.77 -23.90
CA ASP A 46 -10.27 1.38 -24.38
C ASP A 46 -10.87 0.49 -23.26
N ILE A 47 -12.13 0.74 -22.86
CA ILE A 47 -12.89 -0.09 -21.89
C ILE A 47 -13.11 -1.54 -22.40
N THR A 48 -12.64 -1.90 -23.59
CA THR A 48 -12.93 -3.18 -24.24
C THR A 48 -11.71 -4.02 -24.67
N LYS A 49 -10.49 -3.71 -24.24
CA LYS A 49 -9.33 -4.57 -24.57
C LYS A 49 -8.65 -5.12 -23.33
N ASP A 50 -8.80 -6.43 -23.16
CA ASP A 50 -8.23 -7.29 -22.12
C ASP A 50 -8.83 -7.20 -20.71
N CYS A 51 -10.14 -7.48 -20.63
CA CYS A 51 -10.66 -8.15 -19.43
C CYS A 51 -9.93 -9.50 -19.26
N PRO A 52 -9.25 -9.77 -18.13
CA PRO A 52 -8.59 -11.05 -17.93
C PRO A 52 -9.61 -12.19 -18.04
N SER A 53 -9.33 -13.15 -18.90
CA SER A 53 -10.10 -14.39 -19.08
C SER A 53 -10.50 -15.03 -17.73
N LYS A 54 -11.76 -14.86 -17.28
CA LYS A 54 -12.45 -15.56 -16.16
C LYS A 54 -11.65 -15.95 -14.89
N GLY A 55 -10.47 -15.38 -14.64
CA GLY A 55 -9.55 -15.89 -13.63
C GLY A 55 -8.33 -15.01 -13.42
N ILE A 56 -7.67 -15.22 -12.27
CA ILE A 56 -6.47 -14.50 -11.86
C ILE A 56 -5.21 -15.13 -12.48
N HIS A 57 -4.21 -14.31 -12.82
CA HIS A 57 -2.93 -14.84 -13.29
C HIS A 57 -2.19 -15.55 -12.14
N ARG A 58 -1.69 -16.77 -12.37
CA ARG A 58 -0.97 -17.57 -11.37
C ARG A 58 0.52 -17.64 -11.73
N ILE A 59 1.36 -17.31 -10.75
CA ILE A 59 2.81 -17.34 -10.85
C ILE A 59 3.27 -18.55 -10.03
N ASP A 60 3.53 -19.67 -10.71
CA ASP A 60 3.86 -20.93 -10.03
C ASP A 60 5.35 -21.06 -9.68
N GLN A 61 6.20 -20.24 -10.28
CA GLN A 61 7.64 -20.20 -10.05
C GLN A 61 8.12 -18.75 -9.88
N PRO A 62 9.19 -18.50 -9.09
CA PRO A 62 9.72 -17.15 -8.91
C PRO A 62 10.08 -16.49 -10.25
N ILE A 63 9.55 -15.28 -10.46
CA ILE A 63 9.96 -14.39 -11.55
C ILE A 63 10.86 -13.26 -11.01
N SER A 64 11.51 -12.51 -11.90
CA SER A 64 12.29 -11.35 -11.48
C SER A 64 11.39 -10.23 -10.94
N TYR A 65 11.91 -9.39 -10.04
CA TYR A 65 11.19 -8.21 -9.57
C TYR A 65 10.78 -7.29 -10.74
N LYS A 66 11.68 -7.10 -11.71
CA LYS A 66 11.43 -6.26 -12.90
C LYS A 66 10.23 -6.77 -13.71
N GLU A 67 10.12 -8.08 -13.87
CA GLU A 67 9.01 -8.70 -14.56
C GLU A 67 7.71 -8.55 -13.76
N PHE A 68 7.75 -8.80 -12.44
CA PHE A 68 6.59 -8.59 -11.57
C PHE A 68 6.09 -7.14 -11.61
N PHE A 69 7.03 -6.19 -11.54
CA PHE A 69 6.74 -4.76 -11.59
C PHE A 69 6.01 -4.39 -12.87
N ARG A 70 6.51 -4.84 -14.03
CA ARG A 70 5.93 -4.49 -15.34
C ARG A 70 4.62 -5.19 -15.63
N LEU A 71 4.40 -6.41 -15.14
CA LEU A 71 3.20 -7.19 -15.46
C LEU A 71 2.05 -6.98 -14.48
N PHE A 72 2.33 -6.61 -13.23
CA PHE A 72 1.33 -6.58 -12.16
C PHE A 72 1.27 -5.25 -11.43
N LEU A 73 2.40 -4.71 -10.94
CA LEU A 73 2.39 -3.44 -10.21
C LEU A 73 1.97 -2.28 -11.13
N GLN A 74 2.67 -2.10 -12.25
CA GLN A 74 2.40 -0.99 -13.17
C GLN A 74 1.05 -1.13 -13.87
N GLU A 75 0.69 -2.35 -14.27
CA GLU A 75 -0.60 -2.65 -14.93
C GLU A 75 -1.78 -2.70 -13.96
N ASN A 76 -1.54 -2.51 -12.66
CA ASN A 76 -2.55 -2.61 -11.60
C ASN A 76 -3.40 -3.90 -11.70
N ARG A 77 -2.74 -5.03 -11.96
CA ARG A 77 -3.38 -6.31 -12.31
C ARG A 77 -3.21 -7.34 -11.20
N PRO A 78 -4.29 -8.03 -10.76
CA PRO A 78 -4.22 -9.00 -9.69
C PRO A 78 -3.48 -10.26 -10.14
N CYS A 79 -2.73 -10.86 -9.22
CA CYS A 79 -2.08 -12.14 -9.43
C CYS A 79 -2.06 -13.01 -8.17
N MET A 80 -1.80 -14.30 -8.34
CA MET A 80 -1.58 -15.26 -7.26
C MET A 80 -0.16 -15.80 -7.36
N LEU A 81 0.64 -15.61 -6.31
CA LEU A 81 1.93 -16.27 -6.16
C LEU A 81 1.70 -17.68 -5.59
N GLY A 82 2.38 -18.66 -6.16
CA GLY A 82 2.39 -20.03 -5.65
C GLY A 82 3.07 -20.15 -4.29
N SER A 83 3.02 -21.36 -3.72
CA SER A 83 3.51 -21.65 -2.36
C SER A 83 5.00 -21.38 -2.14
N PHE A 84 5.79 -21.21 -3.20
CA PHE A 84 7.20 -20.84 -3.09
C PHE A 84 7.41 -19.54 -2.31
N ALA A 85 6.45 -18.61 -2.38
CA ALA A 85 6.56 -17.28 -1.78
C ALA A 85 6.54 -17.31 -0.24
N THR A 86 6.03 -18.38 0.36
CA THR A 86 5.86 -18.51 1.82
C THR A 86 6.55 -19.74 2.41
N GLN A 87 7.24 -20.54 1.59
CA GLN A 87 7.72 -21.86 1.98
C GLN A 87 8.70 -21.86 3.18
N THR A 88 9.39 -20.75 3.44
CA THR A 88 10.38 -20.61 4.52
C THR A 88 9.84 -19.84 5.72
N TRP A 89 8.53 -19.61 5.80
CA TRP A 89 7.95 -18.81 6.86
C TRP A 89 7.76 -19.62 8.12
N LYS A 90 8.21 -19.06 9.25
CA LYS A 90 8.03 -19.65 10.57
C LYS A 90 6.55 -19.92 10.90
N SER A 91 5.65 -19.03 10.48
CA SER A 91 4.20 -19.22 10.61
C SER A 91 3.66 -20.45 9.89
N ARG A 92 4.25 -20.86 8.75
CA ARG A 92 3.86 -22.09 8.04
C ARG A 92 4.27 -23.35 8.78
N GLU A 93 5.32 -23.27 9.59
CA GLU A 93 5.90 -24.39 10.33
C GLU A 93 5.28 -24.53 11.73
N GLU A 94 5.03 -23.41 12.42
CA GLU A 94 4.68 -23.42 13.85
C GLU A 94 3.19 -23.15 14.14
N TRP A 95 2.45 -22.46 13.24
CA TRP A 95 1.04 -22.12 13.52
C TRP A 95 0.06 -23.18 13.04
N VAL A 96 0.56 -24.23 12.38
CA VAL A 96 -0.24 -25.23 11.68
C VAL A 96 0.24 -26.62 12.09
N LYS A 97 -0.71 -27.50 12.41
CA LYS A 97 -0.46 -28.91 12.70
C LYS A 97 -0.12 -29.69 11.42
N SER A 98 0.37 -30.91 11.56
CA SER A 98 0.73 -31.78 10.42
C SER A 98 -0.45 -32.18 9.53
N ASP A 99 -1.68 -32.05 10.01
CA ASP A 99 -2.92 -32.25 9.26
C ASP A 99 -3.37 -31.00 8.48
N GLY A 100 -2.64 -29.89 8.59
CA GLY A 100 -2.95 -28.63 7.92
C GLY A 100 -3.96 -27.75 8.66
N LEU A 101 -4.37 -28.11 9.88
CA LEU A 101 -5.27 -27.30 10.72
C LEU A 101 -4.50 -26.35 11.64
N PRO A 102 -5.13 -25.25 12.12
CA PRO A 102 -4.54 -24.39 13.14
C PRO A 102 -4.00 -25.13 14.36
N ASP A 103 -2.80 -24.78 14.81
CA ASP A 103 -2.26 -25.26 16.08
C ASP A 103 -2.71 -24.40 17.26
N PHE A 104 -3.93 -24.66 17.75
CA PHE A 104 -4.51 -23.92 18.88
C PHE A 104 -3.66 -23.98 20.15
N ASP A 105 -3.05 -25.13 20.45
CA ASP A 105 -2.25 -25.32 21.66
C ASP A 105 -0.99 -24.44 21.62
N PHE A 106 -0.28 -24.46 20.49
CA PHE A 106 0.88 -23.60 20.28
C PHE A 106 0.50 -22.12 20.35
N LEU A 107 -0.54 -21.70 19.60
CA LEU A 107 -0.95 -20.30 19.52
C LEU A 107 -1.40 -19.74 20.88
N LYS A 108 -2.16 -20.53 21.68
CA LYS A 108 -2.54 -20.16 23.05
C LYS A 108 -1.32 -19.99 23.94
N ASN A 109 -0.39 -20.93 23.89
CA ASN A 109 0.80 -20.92 24.76
C ASN A 109 1.76 -19.77 24.43
N GLN A 110 1.99 -19.49 23.15
CA GLN A 110 2.94 -18.46 22.74
C GLN A 110 2.35 -17.04 22.79
N PHE A 111 1.13 -16.87 22.31
CA PHE A 111 0.57 -15.53 22.03
C PHE A 111 -0.70 -15.24 22.80
N GLY A 112 -1.29 -16.23 23.51
CA GLY A 112 -2.63 -16.13 24.08
C GLY A 112 -2.85 -15.05 25.14
N HIS A 113 -1.80 -14.36 25.58
CA HIS A 113 -1.84 -13.32 26.62
C HIS A 113 -2.23 -11.93 26.10
N VAL A 114 -2.17 -11.70 24.78
CA VAL A 114 -2.45 -10.38 24.19
C VAL A 114 -3.93 -10.20 23.90
N THR A 115 -4.35 -8.95 23.82
CA THR A 115 -5.71 -8.57 23.39
C THR A 115 -5.74 -8.44 21.88
N VAL A 116 -6.77 -9.00 21.24
CA VAL A 116 -6.96 -9.00 19.80
C VAL A 116 -8.33 -8.46 19.41
N PRO A 117 -8.43 -7.73 18.28
CA PRO A 117 -9.69 -7.31 17.70
C PRO A 117 -10.43 -8.48 17.04
N VAL A 118 -11.71 -8.64 17.38
CA VAL A 118 -12.57 -9.72 16.89
C VAL A 118 -13.85 -9.15 16.30
N ALA A 119 -14.05 -9.34 15.01
CA ALA A 119 -15.25 -8.95 14.29
C ALA A 119 -16.42 -9.93 14.52
N ILE A 120 -17.64 -9.40 14.61
CA ILE A 120 -18.86 -10.21 14.75
C ILE A 120 -19.53 -10.31 13.37
N CYS A 121 -19.35 -11.45 12.68
CA CYS A 121 -19.79 -11.58 11.28
C CYS A 121 -21.31 -11.57 11.09
N ALA A 122 -22.08 -11.81 12.16
CA ALA A 122 -23.54 -11.84 12.15
C ALA A 122 -24.18 -10.44 12.26
N GLU A 123 -23.39 -9.42 12.57
CA GLU A 123 -23.86 -8.06 12.81
C GLU A 123 -23.36 -7.11 11.73
N VAL A 124 -24.13 -6.05 11.46
CA VAL A 124 -23.80 -5.00 10.50
C VAL A 124 -24.00 -3.66 11.16
N GLU A 125 -22.94 -2.86 11.21
CA GLU A 125 -22.94 -1.49 11.71
C GLU A 125 -22.19 -0.61 10.70
N TYR A 126 -22.85 0.41 10.15
CA TYR A 126 -22.28 1.31 9.13
C TYR A 126 -21.62 0.58 7.92
N ASN A 127 -22.27 -0.46 7.38
CA ASN A 127 -21.73 -1.31 6.30
C ASN A 127 -20.41 -2.03 6.66
N ALA A 128 -20.12 -2.20 7.94
CA ALA A 128 -18.99 -2.97 8.43
C ALA A 128 -19.45 -3.98 9.51
N GLN A 129 -18.57 -4.91 9.84
CA GLN A 129 -18.77 -5.79 10.99
C GLN A 129 -18.25 -5.08 12.24
N PRO A 130 -19.07 -4.92 13.30
CA PRO A 130 -18.59 -4.37 14.55
C PRO A 130 -17.51 -5.27 15.14
N LYS A 131 -16.56 -4.66 15.87
CA LYS A 131 -15.44 -5.35 16.51
C LYS A 131 -15.50 -5.20 18.01
N GLN A 132 -15.07 -6.25 18.70
CA GLN A 132 -14.83 -6.24 20.13
C GLN A 132 -13.40 -6.72 20.42
N ASP A 133 -12.83 -6.24 21.51
CA ASP A 133 -11.54 -6.72 21.99
C ASP A 133 -11.72 -7.98 22.85
N MET A 134 -10.88 -8.98 22.62
CA MET A 134 -10.86 -10.23 23.39
C MET A 134 -9.43 -10.64 23.70
N LEU A 135 -9.20 -11.36 24.80
CA LEU A 135 -7.92 -12.04 24.97
C LEU A 135 -7.77 -13.13 23.89
N PHE A 136 -6.59 -13.22 23.30
CA PHE A 136 -6.37 -14.14 22.18
C PHE A 136 -6.64 -15.60 22.57
N ARG A 137 -6.25 -16.02 23.78
CA ARG A 137 -6.57 -17.36 24.29
C ARG A 137 -8.08 -17.62 24.40
N ASP A 138 -8.88 -16.61 24.74
CA ASP A 138 -10.33 -16.73 24.90
C ASP A 138 -11.01 -16.81 23.53
N TYR A 139 -10.48 -16.07 22.54
CA TYR A 139 -10.89 -16.21 21.15
C TYR A 139 -10.60 -17.61 20.59
N LEU A 140 -9.39 -18.15 20.81
CA LEU A 140 -9.05 -19.51 20.36
C LEU A 140 -9.91 -20.57 21.07
N GLN A 141 -10.20 -20.39 22.36
CA GLN A 141 -11.13 -21.26 23.10
C GLN A 141 -12.53 -21.23 22.49
N TYR A 142 -13.05 -20.04 22.16
CA TYR A 142 -14.32 -19.89 21.44
C TYR A 142 -14.29 -20.65 20.11
N TRP A 143 -13.20 -20.52 19.34
CA TRP A 143 -13.10 -21.15 18.02
C TRP A 143 -13.13 -22.68 18.12
N GLU A 144 -12.40 -23.29 19.05
CA GLU A 144 -12.47 -24.73 19.29
C GLU A 144 -13.87 -25.19 19.70
N GLU A 145 -14.54 -24.44 20.58
CA GLU A 145 -15.91 -24.75 20.98
C GLU A 145 -16.90 -24.62 19.82
N TYR A 146 -16.69 -23.63 18.95
CA TYR A 146 -17.49 -23.41 17.74
C TYR A 146 -17.36 -24.60 16.79
N ILE A 147 -16.13 -25.09 16.54
CA ILE A 147 -15.89 -26.31 15.76
C ILE A 147 -16.60 -27.51 16.41
N ARG A 148 -16.46 -27.67 17.73
CA ARG A 148 -17.04 -28.81 18.47
C ARG A 148 -18.58 -28.82 18.49
N LYS A 149 -19.20 -27.65 18.24
CA LYS A 149 -20.65 -27.46 18.11
C LYS A 149 -21.11 -27.39 16.65
N ASP A 150 -20.33 -27.95 15.73
CA ASP A 150 -20.62 -27.97 14.29
C ASP A 150 -20.83 -26.55 13.71
N TYR A 151 -19.92 -25.64 14.07
CA TYR A 151 -19.91 -24.24 13.65
C TYR A 151 -21.21 -23.51 14.03
N SER A 152 -21.65 -23.70 15.28
CA SER A 152 -22.80 -23.02 15.87
C SER A 152 -22.48 -22.36 17.22
N SER A 153 -22.94 -21.13 17.41
CA SER A 153 -22.76 -20.33 18.63
C SER A 153 -23.83 -19.26 18.74
N GLU A 154 -24.27 -18.96 19.96
CA GLU A 154 -25.18 -17.84 20.25
C GLU A 154 -24.56 -16.48 19.90
N LYS A 155 -23.22 -16.38 19.94
CA LYS A 155 -22.47 -15.18 19.52
C LYS A 155 -22.32 -15.06 18.00
N GLY A 156 -22.89 -15.99 17.22
CA GLY A 156 -22.63 -16.12 15.80
C GLY A 156 -21.18 -16.52 15.48
N CYS A 157 -20.77 -16.24 14.25
CA CYS A 157 -19.41 -16.45 13.77
C CYS A 157 -18.53 -15.23 14.12
N LEU A 158 -17.52 -15.44 14.96
CA LEU A 158 -16.54 -14.42 15.31
C LEU A 158 -15.28 -14.59 14.45
N TYR A 159 -14.69 -13.48 14.04
CA TYR A 159 -13.52 -13.46 13.15
C TYR A 159 -12.46 -12.49 13.67
N MET A 160 -11.34 -13.04 14.15
CA MET A 160 -10.20 -12.22 14.55
C MET A 160 -9.48 -11.68 13.31
N LYS A 161 -9.53 -10.36 13.15
CA LYS A 161 -8.96 -9.63 12.01
C LYS A 161 -8.36 -8.32 12.50
N ASP A 162 -7.32 -7.87 11.81
CA ASP A 162 -6.55 -6.65 12.10
C ASP A 162 -5.68 -6.75 13.36
N MET A 163 -5.18 -7.95 13.70
CA MET A 163 -4.15 -8.10 14.71
C MET A 163 -2.80 -7.63 14.15
N HIS A 164 -2.25 -6.55 14.71
CA HIS A 164 -0.92 -6.00 14.39
C HIS A 164 0.20 -6.89 14.96
N PHE A 165 0.33 -8.10 14.43
CA PHE A 165 1.18 -9.14 14.99
C PHE A 165 2.67 -8.74 15.00
N THR A 166 3.13 -8.03 13.96
CA THR A 166 4.53 -7.59 13.88
C THR A 166 4.89 -6.55 14.91
N ARG A 167 3.95 -5.66 15.28
CA ARG A 167 4.10 -4.71 16.37
C ARG A 167 4.11 -5.40 17.73
N GLU A 168 3.21 -6.37 17.92
CA GLU A 168 3.09 -7.08 19.21
C GLU A 168 4.25 -8.05 19.46
N PHE A 169 4.74 -8.74 18.43
CA PHE A 169 5.79 -9.75 18.52
C PHE A 169 6.95 -9.50 17.53
N PRO A 170 7.66 -8.36 17.63
CA PRO A 170 8.66 -7.96 16.63
C PRO A 170 9.86 -8.91 16.53
N LEU A 171 10.17 -9.61 17.63
CA LEU A 171 11.29 -10.57 17.68
C LEU A 171 10.91 -11.96 17.14
N TYR A 172 9.63 -12.29 17.03
CA TYR A 172 9.21 -13.64 16.63
C TYR A 172 9.44 -13.90 15.14
N LYS A 173 9.32 -12.87 14.30
CA LYS A 173 9.52 -12.91 12.84
C LYS A 173 8.72 -14.03 12.17
N ALA A 174 7.39 -13.97 12.30
CA ALA A 174 6.47 -14.97 11.77
C ALA A 174 6.58 -15.19 10.25
N TYR A 175 6.98 -14.15 9.53
CA TYR A 175 7.10 -14.14 8.09
C TYR A 175 8.12 -13.08 7.63
N GLU A 176 8.48 -13.14 6.35
CA GLU A 176 9.15 -12.05 5.64
C GLU A 176 8.34 -11.70 4.38
N ALA A 177 8.14 -10.40 4.11
CA ALA A 177 7.44 -9.97 2.91
C ALA A 177 8.16 -10.50 1.65
N PRO A 178 7.44 -11.09 0.67
CA PRO A 178 8.00 -11.47 -0.62
C PRO A 178 8.74 -10.30 -1.28
N VAL A 179 9.81 -10.59 -2.03
CA VAL A 179 10.68 -9.54 -2.62
C VAL A 179 9.91 -8.52 -3.47
N TYR A 180 8.85 -8.96 -4.13
CA TYR A 180 7.95 -8.16 -4.97
C TYR A 180 7.26 -7.02 -4.23
N PHE A 181 7.21 -7.10 -2.90
CA PHE A 181 6.39 -6.31 -2.01
C PHE A 181 7.23 -5.43 -1.08
N THR A 182 8.53 -5.31 -1.36
CA THR A 182 9.50 -4.68 -0.46
C THR A 182 9.62 -3.17 -0.61
N SER A 183 9.13 -2.58 -1.70
CA SER A 183 8.93 -1.13 -1.80
C SER A 183 7.63 -0.77 -1.09
N ASP A 184 7.70 -0.56 0.22
CA ASP A 184 6.55 -0.41 1.11
C ASP A 184 6.62 0.93 1.85
N TRP A 185 6.24 1.99 1.16
CA TRP A 185 6.38 3.35 1.70
C TRP A 185 5.51 3.58 2.94
N LEU A 186 4.37 2.87 3.04
CA LEU A 186 3.45 3.00 4.16
C LEU A 186 4.06 2.47 5.45
N ASN A 187 4.61 1.26 5.45
CA ASN A 187 5.21 0.71 6.67
C ASN A 187 6.62 1.25 6.89
N GLU A 188 7.32 1.70 5.84
CA GLU A 188 8.55 2.48 6.00
C GLU A 188 8.32 3.75 6.83
N TYR A 189 7.18 4.43 6.62
CA TYR A 189 6.77 5.58 7.43
C TYR A 189 6.53 5.18 8.88
N TRP A 190 5.74 4.14 9.12
CA TRP A 190 5.45 3.72 10.49
C TRP A 190 6.66 3.17 11.25
N ASP A 191 7.51 2.39 10.58
CA ASP A 191 8.77 1.87 11.14
C ASP A 191 9.77 2.98 11.49
N SER A 192 9.55 4.22 11.02
CA SER A 192 10.41 5.34 11.39
C SER A 192 10.23 5.83 12.83
N GLY A 193 9.15 5.41 13.52
CA GLY A 193 8.87 5.79 14.91
C GLY A 193 8.55 7.28 15.09
N ASN A 194 8.04 7.93 14.04
CA ASN A 194 7.81 9.38 14.05
C ASN A 194 6.87 9.82 15.18
N ASP A 195 7.28 10.85 15.91
CA ASP A 195 6.53 11.52 16.97
C ASP A 195 6.02 10.58 18.10
N GLY A 196 6.67 9.43 18.31
CA GLY A 196 6.32 8.46 19.36
C GLY A 196 5.05 7.65 19.07
N LYS A 197 4.57 7.66 17.81
CA LYS A 197 3.45 6.84 17.37
C LYS A 197 3.98 5.55 16.73
N GLU A 198 3.43 4.42 17.16
CA GLU A 198 3.76 3.10 16.61
C GLU A 198 2.50 2.46 16.03
N ASP A 199 2.44 2.39 14.70
CA ASP A 199 1.40 1.65 14.00
C ASP A 199 2.01 0.74 12.93
N ASP A 200 1.20 -0.11 12.32
CA ASP A 200 1.59 -0.79 11.10
C ASP A 200 0.38 -1.17 10.26
N TYR A 201 0.60 -1.55 9.01
CA TYR A 201 -0.42 -2.08 8.13
C TYR A 201 -0.14 -3.55 7.84
N ARG A 202 0.28 -4.29 8.87
CA ARG A 202 0.74 -5.69 8.82
C ARG A 202 -0.09 -6.53 9.77
N PHE A 203 -1.07 -7.22 9.22
CA PHE A 203 -2.13 -7.86 9.97
C PHE A 203 -2.08 -9.38 9.92
N VAL A 204 -2.52 -10.02 11.00
CA VAL A 204 -2.84 -11.45 11.03
C VAL A 204 -4.34 -11.62 11.20
N TYR A 205 -4.95 -12.42 10.33
CA TYR A 205 -6.36 -12.77 10.37
C TYR A 205 -6.47 -14.26 10.67
N MET A 206 -7.32 -14.64 11.62
CA MET A 206 -7.61 -16.05 11.89
C MET A 206 -9.09 -16.20 12.16
N GLY A 207 -9.74 -17.14 11.48
CA GLY A 207 -11.19 -17.27 11.53
C GLY A 207 -11.69 -18.67 11.25
N PRO A 208 -12.80 -19.07 11.90
CA PRO A 208 -13.46 -20.32 11.60
C PRO A 208 -14.03 -20.36 10.20
N LYS A 209 -14.34 -21.58 9.73
CA LYS A 209 -15.22 -21.78 8.58
C LYS A 209 -16.46 -20.87 8.66
N GLY A 210 -16.76 -20.17 7.57
CA GLY A 210 -17.92 -19.28 7.45
C GLY A 210 -17.65 -17.83 7.88
N SER A 211 -16.50 -17.54 8.48
CA SER A 211 -16.07 -16.15 8.67
C SER A 211 -15.75 -15.49 7.34
N TRP A 212 -16.00 -14.19 7.23
CA TRP A 212 -15.89 -13.47 5.96
C TRP A 212 -15.66 -11.97 6.16
N THR A 213 -15.14 -11.31 5.13
CA THR A 213 -14.94 -9.86 5.08
C THR A 213 -15.88 -9.26 4.02
N PRO A 214 -16.70 -8.26 4.38
CA PRO A 214 -17.61 -7.55 3.47
C PRO A 214 -16.92 -6.87 2.28
N PHE A 215 -17.72 -6.49 1.30
CA PHE A 215 -17.24 -5.81 0.11
C PHE A 215 -16.62 -4.45 0.44
N HIS A 216 -15.33 -4.28 0.11
CA HIS A 216 -14.60 -3.05 0.38
C HIS A 216 -13.41 -2.91 -0.58
N ALA A 217 -12.80 -1.74 -0.62
CA ALA A 217 -11.45 -1.57 -1.13
C ALA A 217 -10.55 -1.13 0.00
N ASP A 218 -9.26 -1.42 -0.13
CA ASP A 218 -8.27 -1.10 0.89
C ASP A 218 -8.13 0.41 1.12
N VAL A 219 -7.83 0.75 2.38
CA VAL A 219 -7.52 2.12 2.84
C VAL A 219 -6.40 2.74 2.00
N PHE A 220 -6.43 4.07 1.85
CA PHE A 220 -5.52 4.82 0.97
C PHE A 220 -5.55 4.42 -0.52
N ARG A 221 -6.50 3.58 -0.93
CA ARG A 221 -6.43 2.83 -2.19
C ARG A 221 -5.07 2.15 -2.32
N SER A 222 -4.55 1.61 -1.22
CA SER A 222 -3.25 0.94 -1.20
C SER A 222 -3.27 -0.31 -2.08
N TYR A 223 -2.09 -0.85 -2.36
CA TYR A 223 -1.97 -2.27 -2.63
C TYR A 223 -2.23 -3.07 -1.37
N SER A 224 -2.60 -4.34 -1.56
CA SER A 224 -2.67 -5.32 -0.50
C SER A 224 -2.20 -6.67 -1.00
N TRP A 225 -1.73 -7.49 -0.07
CA TRP A 225 -1.49 -8.90 -0.32
C TRP A 225 -1.95 -9.72 0.88
N SER A 226 -2.39 -10.94 0.59
CA SER A 226 -2.77 -11.90 1.62
C SER A 226 -2.11 -13.23 1.35
N ALA A 227 -1.28 -13.71 2.28
CA ALA A 227 -0.70 -15.03 2.28
C ALA A 227 -1.55 -15.96 3.14
N ASN A 228 -2.07 -17.03 2.54
CA ASN A 228 -2.88 -18.00 3.25
C ASN A 228 -1.96 -19.02 3.94
N ILE A 229 -1.91 -19.04 5.27
CA ILE A 229 -1.01 -19.91 6.03
C ILE A 229 -1.58 -21.34 6.08
N CYS A 230 -2.87 -21.45 6.41
CA CYS A 230 -3.65 -22.69 6.36
C CYS A 230 -5.12 -22.39 6.01
N GLY A 231 -5.87 -23.42 5.65
CA GLY A 231 -7.28 -23.28 5.26
C GLY A 231 -7.48 -22.89 3.80
N THR A 232 -8.64 -22.32 3.46
CA THR A 232 -9.00 -21.99 2.06
C THR A 232 -9.89 -20.77 2.03
N LYS A 233 -9.52 -19.80 1.18
CA LYS A 233 -10.29 -18.57 0.99
C LYS A 233 -10.93 -18.52 -0.39
N LYS A 234 -12.17 -18.06 -0.47
CA LYS A 234 -12.80 -17.63 -1.73
C LYS A 234 -12.74 -16.11 -1.80
N TRP A 235 -12.16 -15.60 -2.88
CA TRP A 235 -12.08 -14.18 -3.19
C TRP A 235 -13.01 -13.83 -4.34
N ILE A 236 -13.66 -12.69 -4.22
CA ILE A 236 -14.41 -12.04 -5.30
C ILE A 236 -13.76 -10.68 -5.48
N LEU A 237 -13.14 -10.44 -6.63
CA LEU A 237 -12.45 -9.20 -6.96
C LEU A 237 -13.25 -8.46 -8.03
N VAL A 238 -13.58 -7.20 -7.76
CA VAL A 238 -14.30 -6.32 -8.69
C VAL A 238 -13.29 -5.29 -9.24
N PRO A 239 -13.06 -5.27 -10.56
CA PRO A 239 -12.14 -4.32 -11.17
C PRO A 239 -12.53 -2.87 -10.87
N PRO A 240 -11.55 -1.95 -10.68
CA PRO A 240 -11.83 -0.54 -10.47
C PRO A 240 -12.74 0.03 -11.56
N GLY A 241 -13.74 0.81 -11.16
CA GLY A 241 -14.78 1.37 -12.02
C GLY A 241 -16.03 0.50 -12.14
N GLN A 242 -15.94 -0.82 -11.92
CA GLN A 242 -17.14 -1.68 -11.94
C GLN A 242 -17.97 -1.59 -10.67
N GLU A 243 -17.40 -1.16 -9.54
CA GLU A 243 -18.14 -0.92 -8.30
C GLU A 243 -19.27 0.12 -8.49
N VAL A 244 -19.15 1.01 -9.47
CA VAL A 244 -20.18 2.00 -9.81
C VAL A 244 -21.50 1.33 -10.25
N LEU A 245 -21.41 0.15 -10.88
CA LEU A 245 -22.58 -0.65 -11.25
C LEU A 245 -23.30 -1.23 -10.03
N LEU A 246 -22.57 -1.38 -8.92
CA LEU A 246 -23.08 -1.96 -7.68
C LEU A 246 -23.64 -0.90 -6.72
N GLN A 247 -23.56 0.39 -7.06
CA GLN A 247 -24.07 1.46 -6.20
C GLN A 247 -25.59 1.44 -6.12
N ASP A 248 -26.12 1.63 -4.90
CA ASP A 248 -27.52 1.95 -4.72
C ASP A 248 -27.84 3.37 -5.24
N ARG A 249 -29.13 3.73 -5.23
CA ARG A 249 -29.59 5.08 -5.64
C ARG A 249 -29.00 6.25 -4.84
N LEU A 250 -28.44 5.99 -3.66
CA LEU A 250 -27.79 6.98 -2.79
C LEU A 250 -26.27 7.01 -3.00
N GLY A 251 -25.73 6.15 -3.86
CA GLY A 251 -24.29 6.05 -4.13
C GLY A 251 -23.55 5.10 -3.18
N ASN A 252 -24.25 4.39 -2.29
CA ASN A 252 -23.61 3.46 -1.36
C ASN A 252 -23.26 2.15 -2.07
N LEU A 253 -22.11 1.59 -1.71
CA LEU A 253 -21.72 0.25 -2.12
C LEU A 253 -22.45 -0.81 -1.28
N PRO A 254 -22.69 -2.01 -1.84
CA PRO A 254 -23.37 -3.08 -1.14
C PRO A 254 -22.47 -3.67 -0.05
N TYR A 255 -23.08 -4.16 1.03
CA TYR A 255 -22.36 -4.91 2.07
C TYR A 255 -21.93 -6.30 1.58
N ASP A 256 -22.79 -6.96 0.80
CA ASP A 256 -22.57 -8.28 0.20
C ASP A 256 -22.83 -8.24 -1.31
N VAL A 257 -21.83 -8.56 -2.13
CA VAL A 257 -21.93 -8.64 -3.61
C VAL A 257 -22.78 -9.80 -4.12
N HIS A 258 -23.26 -10.68 -3.24
CA HIS A 258 -24.24 -11.71 -3.55
C HIS A 258 -25.67 -11.35 -3.11
N SER A 259 -25.91 -10.12 -2.67
CA SER A 259 -27.24 -9.66 -2.27
C SER A 259 -28.28 -9.91 -3.37
N CYS A 260 -29.45 -10.43 -2.98
CA CYS A 260 -30.58 -10.57 -3.91
C CYS A 260 -31.16 -9.23 -4.37
N ASP A 261 -30.82 -8.15 -3.67
CA ASP A 261 -31.34 -6.81 -3.92
C ASP A 261 -30.88 -6.22 -5.25
N PHE A 262 -29.81 -6.72 -5.86
CA PHE A 262 -29.40 -6.25 -7.20
C PHE A 262 -30.46 -6.48 -8.28
N LYS A 263 -31.44 -7.36 -8.03
CA LYS A 263 -32.59 -7.56 -8.92
C LYS A 263 -33.64 -6.44 -8.82
N ASP A 264 -33.57 -5.61 -7.78
CA ASP A 264 -34.41 -4.43 -7.61
C ASP A 264 -33.79 -3.25 -8.37
N SER A 265 -34.34 -2.97 -9.55
CA SER A 265 -33.91 -1.87 -10.42
C SER A 265 -34.18 -0.48 -9.83
N GLU A 266 -35.07 -0.33 -8.85
CA GLU A 266 -35.29 0.94 -8.16
C GLU A 266 -34.19 1.22 -7.14
N LYS A 267 -33.72 0.15 -6.48
CA LYS A 267 -32.63 0.24 -5.49
C LYS A 267 -31.27 0.33 -6.17
N TYR A 268 -31.00 -0.50 -7.18
CA TYR A 268 -29.73 -0.57 -7.92
C TYR A 268 -29.92 -0.23 -9.40
N PRO A 269 -30.19 1.05 -9.74
CA PRO A 269 -30.57 1.43 -11.11
C PRO A 269 -29.44 1.28 -12.15
N LYS A 270 -28.18 1.20 -11.69
CA LYS A 270 -27.01 1.03 -12.55
C LYS A 270 -26.62 -0.43 -12.75
N PHE A 271 -27.19 -1.36 -11.98
CA PHE A 271 -26.79 -2.76 -12.03
C PHE A 271 -27.24 -3.42 -13.33
N LYS A 272 -26.29 -4.04 -14.03
CA LYS A 272 -26.51 -4.82 -15.25
C LYS A 272 -25.62 -6.04 -15.18
N GLU A 273 -26.23 -7.21 -15.03
CA GLU A 273 -25.53 -8.48 -14.82
C GLU A 273 -24.55 -8.78 -15.96
N GLU A 274 -24.91 -8.42 -17.20
CA GLU A 274 -24.09 -8.60 -18.40
C GLU A 274 -22.83 -7.71 -18.45
N LEU A 275 -22.79 -6.63 -17.68
CA LEU A 275 -21.64 -5.72 -17.57
C LEU A 275 -20.78 -6.01 -16.34
N TYR A 276 -21.32 -6.71 -15.35
CA TYR A 276 -20.63 -7.04 -14.12
C TYR A 276 -19.75 -8.28 -14.32
N THR A 277 -18.43 -8.07 -14.29
CA THR A 277 -17.42 -9.10 -14.60
C THR A 277 -16.42 -9.25 -13.44
N PRO A 278 -16.87 -9.74 -12.27
CA PRO A 278 -15.97 -10.01 -11.15
C PRO A 278 -15.03 -11.17 -11.47
N VAL A 279 -13.86 -11.16 -10.83
CA VAL A 279 -12.92 -12.29 -10.82
C VAL A 279 -13.14 -13.07 -9.53
N GLU A 280 -13.66 -14.29 -9.65
CA GLU A 280 -13.76 -15.23 -8.53
C GLU A 280 -12.57 -16.18 -8.51
N VAL A 281 -11.91 -16.32 -7.35
CA VAL A 281 -10.77 -17.25 -7.20
C VAL A 281 -10.74 -17.90 -5.83
N VAL A 282 -10.32 -19.17 -5.79
CA VAL A 282 -10.00 -19.90 -4.56
C VAL A 282 -8.49 -19.82 -4.31
N GLN A 283 -8.13 -19.45 -3.09
CA GLN A 283 -6.76 -19.40 -2.58
C GLN A 283 -6.51 -20.56 -1.62
N TYR A 284 -5.44 -21.31 -1.86
CA TYR A 284 -5.03 -22.50 -1.10
C TYR A 284 -3.88 -22.20 -0.12
N PRO A 285 -3.56 -23.13 0.81
CA PRO A 285 -2.45 -22.94 1.74
C PRO A 285 -1.12 -22.66 1.03
N GLY A 286 -0.40 -21.67 1.53
CA GLY A 286 0.87 -21.18 1.03
C GLY A 286 0.81 -20.15 -0.10
N GLU A 287 -0.33 -20.02 -0.78
CA GLU A 287 -0.49 -19.07 -1.88
C GLU A 287 -0.60 -17.64 -1.36
N VAL A 288 -0.12 -16.68 -2.16
CA VAL A 288 -0.21 -15.24 -1.86
C VAL A 288 -0.97 -14.52 -2.95
N ILE A 289 -2.12 -13.95 -2.62
CA ILE A 289 -2.87 -13.11 -3.55
C ILE A 289 -2.35 -11.67 -3.46
N PHE A 290 -2.10 -11.05 -4.61
CA PHE A 290 -1.85 -9.61 -4.75
C PHE A 290 -3.14 -8.93 -5.22
N VAL A 291 -3.60 -7.98 -4.42
CA VAL A 291 -4.78 -7.14 -4.68
C VAL A 291 -4.28 -5.74 -5.07
N PRO A 292 -4.48 -5.32 -6.33
CA PRO A 292 -4.00 -4.03 -6.79
C PRO A 292 -4.85 -2.87 -6.25
N SER A 293 -4.34 -1.65 -6.41
CA SER A 293 -4.94 -0.42 -5.92
C SER A 293 -6.32 -0.19 -6.55
N GLY A 294 -7.31 0.05 -5.70
CA GLY A 294 -8.69 0.34 -6.08
C GLY A 294 -9.56 -0.88 -6.41
N TRP A 295 -9.02 -2.09 -6.36
CA TRP A 295 -9.81 -3.31 -6.55
C TRP A 295 -10.69 -3.56 -5.33
N HIS A 296 -12.00 -3.43 -5.50
CA HIS A 296 -12.93 -3.79 -4.45
C HIS A 296 -13.02 -5.31 -4.36
N HIS A 297 -13.18 -5.85 -3.16
CA HIS A 297 -13.15 -7.27 -2.96
C HIS A 297 -13.93 -7.73 -1.72
N GLN A 298 -14.35 -8.98 -1.78
CA GLN A 298 -15.06 -9.70 -0.72
C GLN A 298 -14.42 -11.07 -0.53
N VAL A 299 -14.30 -11.52 0.71
CA VAL A 299 -13.49 -12.71 1.05
C VAL A 299 -14.23 -13.61 2.02
N TYR A 300 -14.26 -14.91 1.73
CA TYR A 300 -14.85 -15.92 2.60
C TYR A 300 -13.81 -16.96 3.01
N ASN A 301 -13.77 -17.30 4.30
CA ASN A 301 -13.03 -18.45 4.80
C ASN A 301 -13.91 -19.70 4.63
N MET A 302 -13.58 -20.53 3.64
CA MET A 302 -14.34 -21.73 3.27
C MET A 302 -14.16 -22.87 4.29
N VAL A 303 -13.07 -22.83 5.04
CA VAL A 303 -12.69 -23.72 6.15
C VAL A 303 -11.94 -22.89 7.20
N ASP A 304 -11.59 -23.50 8.34
CA ASP A 304 -10.76 -22.87 9.37
C ASP A 304 -9.44 -22.35 8.78
N THR A 305 -9.17 -21.06 8.94
CA THR A 305 -8.17 -20.35 8.13
C THR A 305 -7.32 -19.41 8.98
N ILE A 306 -6.02 -19.36 8.69
CA ILE A 306 -5.07 -18.35 9.16
C ILE A 306 -4.44 -17.67 7.95
N SER A 307 -4.38 -16.35 7.93
CA SER A 307 -3.67 -15.59 6.90
C SER A 307 -2.88 -14.42 7.46
N VAL A 308 -1.81 -14.06 6.75
CA VAL A 308 -1.06 -12.83 6.94
C VAL A 308 -1.48 -11.87 5.83
N ASN A 309 -1.87 -10.65 6.20
CA ASN A 309 -2.38 -9.63 5.31
C ASN A 309 -1.54 -8.36 5.50
N HIS A 310 -1.26 -7.64 4.42
CA HIS A 310 -0.46 -6.43 4.55
C HIS A 310 -0.77 -5.45 3.43
N ASN A 311 -0.96 -4.19 3.82
CA ASN A 311 -1.24 -3.08 2.93
C ASN A 311 0.01 -2.23 2.75
N TRP A 312 0.27 -1.83 1.51
CA TRP A 312 1.34 -0.87 1.21
C TRP A 312 1.01 -0.04 -0.02
N PHE A 313 1.71 1.06 -0.19
CA PHE A 313 1.81 1.74 -1.48
C PHE A 313 3.25 2.12 -1.76
N ASN A 314 3.54 2.48 -3.00
CA ASN A 314 4.86 2.89 -3.44
C ASN A 314 4.76 3.92 -4.57
N GLY A 315 5.87 4.21 -5.24
CA GLY A 315 5.91 5.18 -6.34
C GLY A 315 4.91 4.88 -7.46
N VAL A 316 4.52 3.62 -7.67
CA VAL A 316 3.55 3.27 -8.72
C VAL A 316 2.12 3.69 -8.34
N SER A 317 1.73 3.50 -7.08
CA SER A 317 0.36 3.73 -6.63
C SER A 317 0.16 5.05 -5.86
N ILE A 318 1.22 5.80 -5.56
CA ILE A 318 1.16 7.01 -4.74
C ILE A 318 0.19 8.06 -5.32
N TYR A 319 0.09 8.17 -6.64
CA TYR A 319 -0.85 9.09 -7.28
C TYR A 319 -2.31 8.74 -6.96
N LYS A 320 -2.65 7.45 -6.92
CA LYS A 320 -4.00 6.99 -6.54
C LYS A 320 -4.30 7.30 -5.08
N THR A 321 -3.31 7.16 -4.20
CA THR A 321 -3.43 7.58 -2.80
C THR A 321 -3.64 9.09 -2.68
N TRP A 322 -2.93 9.89 -3.47
CA TRP A 322 -3.13 11.35 -3.52
C TRP A 322 -4.54 11.72 -3.96
N VAL A 323 -5.02 11.15 -5.08
CA VAL A 323 -6.39 11.39 -5.58
C VAL A 323 -7.43 11.00 -4.53
N PHE A 324 -7.27 9.83 -3.90
CA PHE A 324 -8.14 9.40 -2.81
C PHE A 324 -8.22 10.43 -1.67
N LEU A 325 -7.07 10.95 -1.19
CA LEU A 325 -7.07 11.93 -0.12
C LEU A 325 -7.75 13.25 -0.53
N GLN A 326 -7.60 13.66 -1.79
CA GLN A 326 -8.27 14.85 -2.33
C GLN A 326 -9.79 14.68 -2.39
N GLU A 327 -10.25 13.52 -2.87
CA GLU A 327 -11.68 13.18 -2.93
C GLU A 327 -12.31 13.10 -1.53
N GLU A 328 -11.64 12.42 -0.60
CA GLU A 328 -12.11 12.33 0.80
C GLU A 328 -12.12 13.70 1.46
N PHE A 329 -11.11 14.54 1.22
CA PHE A 329 -11.09 15.89 1.75
C PHE A 329 -12.25 16.74 1.21
N SER A 330 -12.54 16.64 -0.09
CA SER A 330 -13.67 17.33 -0.71
C SER A 330 -15.00 16.89 -0.08
N ARG A 331 -15.19 15.59 0.15
CA ARG A 331 -16.37 15.05 0.85
C ARG A 331 -16.50 15.57 2.28
N VAL A 332 -15.37 15.66 3.00
CA VAL A 332 -15.36 16.24 4.34
C VAL A 332 -15.81 17.70 4.28
N GLN A 333 -15.24 18.52 3.40
CA GLN A 333 -15.61 19.93 3.25
C GLN A 333 -17.10 20.09 2.91
N GLU A 334 -17.64 19.25 2.03
CA GLU A 334 -19.07 19.24 1.69
C GLU A 334 -19.94 18.87 2.90
N SER A 335 -19.54 17.85 3.66
CA SER A 335 -20.30 17.33 4.80
C SER A 335 -20.47 18.32 5.95
N ILE A 336 -19.52 19.26 6.12
CA ILE A 336 -19.54 20.30 7.15
C ILE A 336 -19.53 21.72 6.54
N SER A 337 -20.09 21.85 5.34
CA SER A 337 -20.10 23.11 4.58
C SER A 337 -20.99 24.19 5.20
N ASP A 338 -21.98 23.81 6.00
CA ASP A 338 -22.82 24.70 6.79
C ASP A 338 -22.04 25.45 7.90
N CYS A 339 -20.89 24.91 8.29
CA CYS A 339 -19.99 25.46 9.29
C CYS A 339 -18.80 26.24 8.70
N ARG A 340 -18.79 26.51 7.39
CA ARG A 340 -17.62 27.07 6.67
C ARG A 340 -17.11 28.41 7.21
N GLU A 341 -18.01 29.26 7.71
CA GLU A 341 -17.67 30.58 8.24
C GLU A 341 -17.16 30.55 9.70
N MET A 342 -17.09 29.36 10.32
CA MET A 342 -16.58 29.22 11.69
C MET A 342 -15.06 29.27 11.74
N ASP A 343 -14.52 29.94 12.76
CA ASP A 343 -13.09 29.97 13.02
C ASP A 343 -12.53 28.54 13.15
N GLY A 344 -11.47 28.24 12.40
CA GLY A 344 -10.80 26.94 12.44
C GLY A 344 -11.46 25.83 11.61
N TRP A 345 -12.41 26.15 10.73
CA TRP A 345 -13.05 25.19 9.83
C TRP A 345 -12.03 24.30 9.07
N GLU A 346 -10.95 24.88 8.55
CA GLU A 346 -9.92 24.11 7.82
C GLU A 346 -9.23 23.06 8.70
N ASN A 347 -8.93 23.40 9.97
CA ASN A 347 -8.37 22.45 10.93
C ASN A 347 -9.36 21.34 11.28
N GLN A 348 -10.65 21.69 11.36
CA GLN A 348 -11.71 20.70 11.58
C GLN A 348 -11.82 19.74 10.38
N CYS A 349 -11.73 20.25 9.15
CA CYS A 349 -11.68 19.41 7.95
C CYS A 349 -10.48 18.44 7.99
N GLN A 350 -9.28 18.89 8.40
CA GLN A 350 -8.12 18.01 8.55
C GLN A 350 -8.31 16.95 9.64
N LEU A 351 -8.91 17.32 10.77
CA LEU A 351 -9.21 16.37 11.86
C LEU A 351 -10.20 15.28 11.42
N ILE A 352 -11.25 15.66 10.70
CA ILE A 352 -12.24 14.71 10.17
C ILE A 352 -11.61 13.86 9.07
N LEU A 353 -10.86 14.46 8.14
CA LEU A 353 -10.12 13.73 7.09
C LEU A 353 -9.27 12.64 7.74
N LYS A 354 -8.45 12.99 8.73
CA LYS A 354 -7.63 12.04 9.47
C LYS A 354 -8.44 10.90 10.08
N SER A 355 -9.58 11.22 10.68
CA SER A 355 -10.44 10.21 11.31
C SER A 355 -11.06 9.24 10.30
N LEU A 356 -11.32 9.68 9.07
CA LEU A 356 -11.98 8.87 8.03
C LEU A 356 -10.97 8.12 7.16
N SER A 357 -9.90 8.79 6.74
CA SER A 357 -8.91 8.25 5.81
C SER A 357 -7.71 7.61 6.52
N GLY A 358 -7.50 7.89 7.80
CA GLY A 358 -6.33 7.48 8.59
C GLY A 358 -5.15 8.46 8.52
N ILE A 359 -5.19 9.48 7.67
CA ILE A 359 -4.11 10.47 7.53
C ILE A 359 -4.63 11.84 7.06
N ASP A 360 -4.08 12.92 7.61
CA ASP A 360 -4.31 14.27 7.08
C ASP A 360 -3.21 14.68 6.07
N PHE A 361 -3.34 15.84 5.40
CA PHE A 361 -2.33 16.27 4.44
C PHE A 361 -0.97 16.54 5.09
N LYS A 362 -0.96 16.94 6.37
CA LYS A 362 0.28 17.15 7.11
C LYS A 362 1.00 15.83 7.32
N GLU A 363 0.36 14.81 7.86
CA GLU A 363 0.94 13.48 8.05
C GLU A 363 1.31 12.82 6.72
N PHE A 364 0.52 13.04 5.65
CA PHE A 364 0.88 12.60 4.30
C PHE A 364 2.18 13.27 3.82
N PHE A 365 2.35 14.58 4.03
CA PHE A 365 3.61 15.26 3.73
C PHE A 365 4.78 14.73 4.57
N VAL A 366 4.55 14.44 5.86
CA VAL A 366 5.57 13.83 6.73
C VAL A 366 6.01 12.47 6.17
N LEU A 367 5.06 11.66 5.69
CA LEU A 367 5.34 10.40 5.01
C LEU A 367 6.23 10.61 3.79
N LEU A 368 5.85 11.52 2.88
CA LEU A 368 6.65 11.81 1.68
C LEU A 368 8.08 12.25 2.06
N ASN A 369 8.21 13.11 3.06
CA ASN A 369 9.51 13.58 3.55
C ASN A 369 10.39 12.45 4.10
N ILE A 370 9.82 11.46 4.80
CA ILE A 370 10.58 10.28 5.24
C ILE A 370 11.09 9.48 4.04
N ILE A 371 10.21 9.21 3.07
CA ILE A 371 10.59 8.43 1.88
C ILE A 371 11.67 9.17 1.10
N VAL A 372 11.50 10.48 0.83
CA VAL A 372 12.52 11.31 0.17
C VAL A 372 13.87 11.19 0.87
N LYS A 373 13.93 11.41 2.20
CA LYS A 373 15.19 11.34 2.95
C LYS A 373 15.85 9.97 2.84
N ARG A 374 15.06 8.90 2.92
CA ARG A 374 15.58 7.53 2.77
C ARG A 374 16.14 7.31 1.36
N ARG A 375 15.42 7.71 0.32
CA ARG A 375 15.85 7.56 -1.08
C ARG A 375 17.09 8.40 -1.40
N LEU A 376 17.15 9.65 -0.93
CA LEU A 376 18.33 10.51 -1.07
C LEU A 376 19.55 9.93 -0.36
N ASN A 377 19.37 9.33 0.82
CA ASN A 377 20.46 8.65 1.52
C ASN A 377 21.00 7.45 0.72
N VAL A 378 20.13 6.68 0.06
CA VAL A 378 20.57 5.57 -0.81
C VAL A 378 21.38 6.10 -2.00
N ILE A 379 20.96 7.20 -2.63
CA ILE A 379 21.75 7.85 -3.70
C ILE A 379 23.12 8.27 -3.17
N LYS A 380 23.17 8.93 -2.01
CA LYS A 380 24.42 9.39 -1.41
C LYS A 380 25.38 8.22 -1.15
N THR A 381 24.89 7.12 -0.56
CA THR A 381 25.70 5.92 -0.33
C THR A 381 26.20 5.31 -1.65
N PHE A 382 25.39 5.35 -2.71
CA PHE A 382 25.81 4.90 -4.04
C PHE A 382 26.90 5.81 -4.63
N GLU A 383 26.75 7.13 -4.56
CA GLU A 383 27.75 8.11 -5.00
C GLU A 383 29.09 7.90 -4.25
N GLU A 384 29.04 7.76 -2.91
CA GLU A 384 30.22 7.49 -2.07
C GLU A 384 30.91 6.17 -2.44
N ALA A 385 30.14 5.12 -2.76
CA ALA A 385 30.69 3.83 -3.18
C ALA A 385 31.39 3.93 -4.55
N VAL A 386 30.77 4.58 -5.53
CA VAL A 386 31.35 4.80 -6.87
C VAL A 386 32.64 5.61 -6.79
N GLU A 387 32.67 6.68 -5.98
CA GLU A 387 33.89 7.45 -5.73
C GLU A 387 34.99 6.56 -5.12
N SER A 388 34.66 5.75 -4.10
CA SER A 388 35.64 4.86 -3.47
C SER A 388 36.23 3.81 -4.42
N ASP A 389 35.42 3.28 -5.35
CA ASP A 389 35.87 2.34 -6.38
C ASP A 389 36.77 3.03 -7.43
N LEU A 390 36.45 4.27 -7.80
CA LEU A 390 37.27 5.09 -8.71
C LEU A 390 38.65 5.44 -8.12
N TYR A 391 38.75 5.61 -6.80
CA TYR A 391 40.03 5.82 -6.11
C TYR A 391 40.78 4.51 -5.80
N GLY A 392 40.15 3.34 -5.98
CA GLY A 392 40.71 2.02 -5.68
C GLY A 392 41.20 1.21 -6.91
N ASN A 393 40.70 1.46 -8.12
CA ASN A 393 41.20 0.86 -9.36
C ASN A 393 40.90 1.77 -10.57
N ASN A 394 41.94 2.07 -11.37
CA ASN A 394 41.81 2.80 -12.65
C ASN A 394 40.96 1.99 -13.65
N ILE A 395 39.68 2.30 -13.79
CA ILE A 395 38.86 1.85 -14.92
C ILE A 395 38.07 3.04 -15.47
N THR A 396 38.29 3.33 -16.76
CA THR A 396 37.65 4.39 -17.53
C THR A 396 36.26 3.94 -17.99
N PHE A 397 35.20 4.67 -17.61
CA PHE A 397 33.86 4.45 -18.17
C PHE A 397 33.72 5.26 -19.47
N SER A 398 33.68 4.57 -20.62
CA SER A 398 33.27 5.20 -21.89
C SER A 398 31.75 5.15 -22.03
N ARG A 399 31.15 6.29 -22.37
CA ARG A 399 29.71 6.57 -22.41
C ARG A 399 28.94 5.90 -23.56
N GLN A 400 29.48 4.84 -24.18
CA GLN A 400 29.03 4.38 -25.50
C GLN A 400 28.76 2.88 -25.68
N GLN A 401 28.71 2.07 -24.62
CA GLN A 401 28.33 0.66 -24.72
C GLN A 401 27.09 0.35 -23.89
N CYS A 402 25.95 0.87 -24.35
CA CYS A 402 24.63 0.38 -24.00
C CYS A 402 24.15 -0.53 -25.14
N CYS A 403 24.89 -1.60 -25.41
CA CYS A 403 24.49 -2.68 -26.32
C CYS A 403 25.12 -3.97 -25.81
N CYS A 404 24.27 -4.96 -25.56
CA CYS A 404 24.57 -6.26 -25.00
C CYS A 404 25.83 -6.89 -25.62
N GLN A 405 26.76 -7.35 -24.78
CA GLN A 405 27.46 -8.64 -24.89
C GLN A 405 28.43 -8.81 -23.70
N SER A 406 28.17 -9.83 -22.88
CA SER A 406 29.10 -10.51 -21.95
C SER A 406 30.13 -9.66 -21.19
N GLY A 407 29.89 -9.45 -19.89
CA GLY A 407 30.91 -8.98 -18.94
C GLY A 407 30.29 -8.26 -17.75
N ASP A 408 30.42 -8.84 -16.56
CA ASP A 408 29.89 -8.37 -15.29
C ASP A 408 30.11 -6.86 -15.04
N SER A 409 29.01 -6.11 -14.93
CA SER A 409 29.01 -4.73 -14.51
C SER A 409 28.57 -4.59 -13.04
N LEU A 410 29.04 -3.55 -12.34
CA LEU A 410 28.62 -3.24 -10.96
C LEU A 410 27.09 -3.02 -10.84
N VAL A 411 26.42 -2.72 -11.96
CA VAL A 411 24.95 -2.56 -12.06
C VAL A 411 24.24 -3.91 -11.89
N ASP A 412 24.86 -5.01 -12.31
CA ASP A 412 24.30 -6.35 -12.16
C ASP A 412 24.43 -6.88 -10.72
N ARG A 413 25.44 -6.41 -9.97
CA ARG A 413 25.59 -6.70 -8.52
C ARG A 413 24.52 -6.01 -7.65
N LEU A 414 23.82 -5.02 -8.19
CA LEU A 414 22.79 -4.24 -7.49
C LEU A 414 21.35 -4.57 -7.95
N CYS A 415 21.18 -5.56 -8.83
CA CYS A 415 19.89 -6.15 -9.18
C CYS A 415 19.80 -7.57 -8.59
N PRO A 416 18.72 -7.95 -7.88
CA PRO A 416 18.60 -9.30 -7.34
C PRO A 416 18.20 -10.25 -8.48
N GLY A 417 19.20 -10.92 -9.06
CA GLY A 417 19.01 -12.03 -9.99
C GLY A 417 20.32 -12.52 -10.60
N GLY A 418 20.88 -13.61 -10.05
CA GLY A 418 21.97 -14.37 -10.67
C GLY A 418 22.87 -15.07 -9.66
N ASP A 419 22.94 -16.40 -9.75
CA ASP A 419 23.68 -17.34 -8.90
C ASP A 419 25.08 -16.91 -8.46
N CYS A 420 25.39 -17.12 -7.17
CA CYS A 420 26.77 -17.32 -6.72
C CYS A 420 26.82 -18.50 -5.73
N LYS A 421 27.16 -19.68 -6.26
CA LYS A 421 27.48 -20.87 -5.47
C LYS A 421 28.95 -20.84 -5.02
N LYS A 422 29.12 -21.22 -3.74
CA LYS A 422 30.30 -21.81 -3.07
C LYS A 422 31.52 -20.90 -2.83
N ASN A 423 31.69 -20.48 -1.58
CA ASN A 423 32.71 -21.09 -0.72
C ASN A 423 32.45 -20.83 0.77
N ASN A 424 32.98 -21.76 1.57
CA ASN A 424 32.72 -22.00 2.97
C ASN A 424 33.08 -20.85 3.92
N ASP A 425 32.32 -20.85 5.02
CA ASP A 425 32.64 -20.37 6.36
C ASP A 425 32.49 -18.89 6.72
N GLN A 426 31.79 -18.73 7.86
CA GLN A 426 31.59 -17.58 8.74
C GLN A 426 30.47 -16.58 8.41
N TYR A 427 29.37 -16.79 9.15
CA TYR A 427 28.30 -15.88 9.52
C TYR A 427 28.62 -14.37 9.38
N GLY A 428 28.23 -13.81 8.24
CA GLY A 428 27.99 -12.39 8.06
C GLY A 428 26.58 -12.22 7.49
N TYR A 429 25.60 -11.97 8.35
CA TYR A 429 24.25 -11.60 7.92
C TYR A 429 24.31 -10.23 7.23
N CYS A 430 24.46 -10.21 5.91
CA CYS A 430 24.37 -8.99 5.11
C CYS A 430 22.95 -8.41 5.24
N HIS A 431 22.83 -7.31 5.97
CA HIS A 431 21.62 -6.48 6.15
C HIS A 431 21.07 -5.85 4.83
N TRP A 432 21.62 -6.23 3.67
CA TRP A 432 21.32 -5.65 2.36
C TRP A 432 20.28 -6.41 1.53
N LYS A 433 19.63 -7.45 2.07
CA LYS A 433 18.60 -8.25 1.38
C LYS A 433 17.34 -7.46 0.93
N ARG A 434 17.27 -6.15 1.18
CA ARG A 434 16.13 -5.27 0.86
C ARG A 434 16.49 -4.04 0.03
N SER A 435 17.70 -3.96 -0.55
CA SER A 435 18.09 -2.77 -1.30
C SER A 435 17.28 -2.65 -2.59
N LEU A 436 16.40 -1.64 -2.66
CA LEU A 436 15.89 -1.13 -3.93
C LEU A 436 17.07 -0.86 -4.85
N THR A 437 16.99 -1.34 -6.09
CA THR A 437 18.06 -1.05 -7.06
C THR A 437 18.13 0.46 -7.29
N PHE A 438 19.30 0.97 -7.67
CA PHE A 438 19.48 2.41 -7.93
C PHE A 438 18.40 2.99 -8.89
N TRP A 439 18.00 2.22 -9.89
CA TRP A 439 16.90 2.57 -10.80
C TRP A 439 15.54 2.72 -10.11
N HIS A 440 15.20 1.85 -9.14
CA HIS A 440 13.96 1.98 -8.38
C HIS A 440 13.99 3.21 -7.47
N VAL A 441 15.14 3.54 -6.89
CA VAL A 441 15.30 4.76 -6.08
C VAL A 441 15.07 6.01 -6.93
N LEU A 442 15.63 6.04 -8.15
CA LEU A 442 15.37 7.14 -9.09
C LEU A 442 13.91 7.20 -9.55
N TYR A 443 13.27 6.05 -9.79
CA TYR A 443 11.84 5.99 -10.09
C TYR A 443 11.02 6.57 -8.94
N ASP A 444 11.26 6.12 -7.71
CA ASP A 444 10.59 6.62 -6.50
C ASP A 444 10.74 8.15 -6.37
N LEU A 445 11.95 8.69 -6.56
CA LEU A 445 12.19 10.13 -6.51
C LEU A 445 11.46 10.91 -7.59
N LYS A 446 11.35 10.38 -8.82
CA LYS A 446 10.53 11.01 -9.86
C LYS A 446 9.06 11.08 -9.47
N GLN A 447 8.53 10.01 -8.89
CA GLN A 447 7.14 9.98 -8.42
C GLN A 447 6.92 10.95 -7.25
N LEU A 448 7.87 11.01 -6.31
CA LEU A 448 7.85 11.99 -5.21
C LEU A 448 7.89 13.43 -5.72
N MET A 449 8.71 13.72 -6.74
CA MET A 449 8.77 15.05 -7.37
C MET A 449 7.41 15.45 -7.95
N ALA A 450 6.73 14.54 -8.64
CA ALA A 450 5.39 14.78 -9.20
C ALA A 450 4.36 15.05 -8.09
N ILE A 451 4.30 14.20 -7.06
CA ILE A 451 3.34 14.36 -5.95
C ILE A 451 3.61 15.63 -5.15
N LEU A 452 4.86 15.99 -4.89
CA LEU A 452 5.20 17.24 -4.23
C LEU A 452 4.80 18.46 -5.06
N SER A 453 4.85 18.38 -6.39
CA SER A 453 4.35 19.43 -7.28
C SER A 453 2.83 19.60 -7.13
N LEU A 454 2.09 18.49 -7.13
CA LEU A 454 0.63 18.51 -6.93
C LEU A 454 0.24 19.03 -5.54
N LEU A 455 0.99 18.65 -4.50
CA LEU A 455 0.80 19.14 -3.14
C LEU A 455 1.00 20.66 -3.06
N MET A 456 1.99 21.21 -3.78
CA MET A 456 2.21 22.65 -3.89
C MET A 456 1.18 23.38 -4.75
N GLU A 457 0.56 22.70 -5.72
CA GLU A 457 -0.48 23.28 -6.58
C GLU A 457 -1.85 23.33 -5.88
N ASN A 458 -2.15 22.33 -5.06
CA ASN A 458 -3.43 22.18 -4.37
C ASN A 458 -3.74 23.40 -3.47
N ALA A 459 -4.90 24.02 -3.69
CA ALA A 459 -5.32 25.23 -2.99
C ALA A 459 -5.52 25.00 -1.49
N ASP A 460 -6.03 23.84 -1.09
CA ASP A 460 -6.28 23.48 0.31
C ASP A 460 -4.98 23.30 1.09
N CYS A 461 -3.93 22.79 0.44
CA CYS A 461 -2.59 22.68 0.99
C CYS A 461 -1.85 24.02 1.00
N LYS A 462 -2.31 25.03 0.24
CA LYS A 462 -1.78 26.40 0.32
C LYS A 462 -2.42 27.18 1.46
N THR A 463 -3.69 26.91 1.78
CA THR A 463 -4.34 27.54 2.94
C THR A 463 -3.86 26.92 4.25
N LEU A 464 -3.55 25.63 4.24
CA LEU A 464 -2.86 24.96 5.35
C LEU A 464 -1.35 25.21 5.28
N GLU A 465 -0.74 25.77 6.33
CA GLU A 465 0.73 25.86 6.42
C GLU A 465 1.35 24.45 6.62
N VAL A 466 1.41 23.64 5.56
CA VAL A 466 1.96 22.28 5.60
C VAL A 466 3.48 22.36 5.74
N CYS A 467 3.97 22.13 6.96
CA CYS A 467 5.41 22.03 7.25
C CYS A 467 5.71 20.94 8.29
N TYR A 468 6.91 20.38 8.21
CA TYR A 468 7.41 19.39 9.18
C TYR A 468 8.86 19.66 9.53
N LYS A 469 9.14 19.91 10.81
CA LYS A 469 10.49 20.24 11.32
C LYS A 469 11.18 21.34 10.49
N GLY A 470 10.41 22.37 10.10
CA GLY A 470 10.88 23.49 9.29
C GLY A 470 11.05 23.19 7.79
N VAL A 471 10.77 21.96 7.34
CA VAL A 471 10.76 21.59 5.92
C VAL A 471 9.38 21.84 5.34
N THR A 472 9.32 22.54 4.21
CA THR A 472 8.11 22.79 3.43
C THR A 472 8.12 21.96 2.14
N PRO A 473 6.97 21.76 1.47
CA PRO A 473 6.90 21.06 0.18
C PRO A 473 7.88 21.58 -0.86
N ILE A 474 8.06 22.89 -0.98
CA ILE A 474 9.00 23.51 -1.94
C ILE A 474 10.47 23.21 -1.62
N ILE A 475 10.85 23.20 -0.34
CA ILE A 475 12.22 22.84 0.06
C ILE A 475 12.49 21.38 -0.31
N LEU A 476 11.56 20.49 0.05
CA LEU A 476 11.69 19.07 -0.23
C LEU A 476 11.71 18.77 -1.74
N TRP A 477 10.85 19.43 -2.51
CA TRP A 477 10.83 19.34 -3.97
C TRP A 477 12.17 19.74 -4.57
N ASN A 478 12.76 20.85 -4.13
CA ASN A 478 14.07 21.30 -4.62
C ASN A 478 15.20 20.28 -4.36
N GLU A 479 15.18 19.58 -3.22
CA GLU A 479 16.13 18.51 -2.92
C GLU A 479 15.96 17.32 -3.86
N VAL A 480 14.71 16.88 -4.08
CA VAL A 480 14.37 15.79 -4.98
C VAL A 480 14.74 16.12 -6.42
N SER A 481 14.35 17.30 -6.92
CA SER A 481 14.63 17.74 -8.30
C SER A 481 16.13 17.76 -8.59
N LYS A 482 16.94 18.26 -7.67
CA LYS A 482 18.41 18.24 -7.80
C LYS A 482 18.96 16.81 -7.87
N ALA A 483 18.41 15.87 -7.11
CA ALA A 483 18.86 14.48 -7.16
C ALA A 483 18.45 13.79 -8.47
N VAL A 484 17.22 14.02 -8.93
CA VAL A 484 16.69 13.47 -10.18
C VAL A 484 17.45 14.02 -11.39
N LEU A 485 17.61 15.35 -11.50
CA LEU A 485 18.29 15.99 -12.64
C LEU A 485 19.78 15.62 -12.75
N ARG A 486 20.46 15.34 -11.63
CA ARG A 486 21.87 14.88 -11.65
C ARG A 486 22.04 13.50 -12.28
N HIS A 487 21.00 12.66 -12.25
CA HIS A 487 21.10 11.24 -12.61
C HIS A 487 20.22 10.84 -13.80
N LEU A 488 19.43 11.77 -14.35
CA LEU A 488 18.75 11.58 -15.61
C LEU A 488 19.75 11.66 -16.77
N PRO A 489 19.69 10.75 -17.75
CA PRO A 489 20.41 10.93 -19.00
C PRO A 489 19.98 12.25 -19.65
N SER A 490 20.96 13.07 -20.04
CA SER A 490 20.78 14.32 -20.79
C SER A 490 20.14 14.11 -22.15
#